data_AF-A0A945F3Y1-F1
#
_entry.id   AF-A0A945F3Y1-F1
#
_cell.length_a   1.000
_cell.length_b   1.000
_cell.length_c   1.000
_cell.angle_alpha   90.00
_cell.angle_beta   90.00
_cell.angle_gamma   90.00
#
_symmetry.space_group_name_H-M   'P 1'
#
loop_
_entity.id
_entity.type
_entity.pdbx_description
1 polymer ?
#
loop_
_entity_poly.entity_id
_entity_poly.type
_entity_poly.pdbx_seq_one_letter_code
_entity_poly.pdbx_strand_id
1 'polypeptide(L)'
;MKNNNRSNLLKKVVLLLLLASSFSYGQFTFFKPYEVEVTSDIPFGSLTSEIDQMRLGLEAQQWSVEVLKYWLTEMQKNPFITGDQKINFILYDSQKRRKILIPVPVKEKIVRAFKTEAGFQEHYIEFISETYEWLLENI
;
A
#
# COMPACT_ATOMS: atom_id res chain seq x y z
N MET A 1 57.82 -16.03 -6.59
CA MET A 1 57.00 -14.82 -6.28
C MET A 1 55.68 -14.70 -7.07
N LYS A 2 55.14 -15.75 -7.73
CA LYS A 2 53.98 -15.63 -8.64
C LYS A 2 52.60 -16.01 -8.02
N ASN A 3 52.59 -16.61 -6.83
CA ASN A 3 51.39 -17.24 -6.25
C ASN A 3 50.52 -16.30 -5.37
N ASN A 4 51.12 -15.27 -4.75
CA ASN A 4 50.38 -14.35 -3.86
C ASN A 4 49.38 -13.45 -4.59
N ASN A 5 49.65 -13.05 -5.83
CA ASN A 5 48.75 -12.17 -6.60
C ASN A 5 47.46 -12.87 -7.02
N ARG A 6 47.50 -14.16 -7.36
CA ARG A 6 46.29 -14.94 -7.70
C ARG A 6 45.40 -15.18 -6.47
N SER A 7 46.01 -15.47 -5.32
CA SER A 7 45.31 -15.62 -4.04
C SER A 7 44.58 -14.33 -3.63
N ASN A 8 45.24 -13.17 -3.75
CA ASN A 8 44.62 -11.88 -3.45
C ASN A 8 43.51 -11.49 -4.43
N LEU A 9 43.64 -11.86 -5.71
CA LEU A 9 42.57 -11.65 -6.70
C LEU A 9 41.33 -12.49 -6.36
N LEU A 10 41.52 -13.76 -6.01
CA LEU A 10 40.42 -14.67 -5.63
C LEU A 10 39.69 -14.16 -4.38
N LYS A 11 40.43 -13.72 -3.36
CA LYS A 11 39.84 -13.13 -2.14
C LYS A 11 38.99 -11.90 -2.43
N LYS A 12 39.45 -11.02 -3.33
CA LYS A 12 38.69 -9.83 -3.75
C LYS A 12 37.42 -10.20 -4.51
N VAL A 13 37.48 -11.20 -5.39
CA VAL A 13 36.30 -11.70 -6.13
C VAL A 13 35.28 -12.33 -5.18
N VAL A 14 35.73 -13.13 -4.22
CA VAL A 14 34.85 -13.73 -3.19
C VAL A 14 34.20 -12.66 -2.32
N LEU A 15 34.95 -11.63 -1.92
CA LEU A 15 34.40 -10.50 -1.17
C LEU A 15 33.34 -9.74 -1.99
N LEU A 16 33.59 -9.50 -3.28
CA LEU A 16 32.64 -8.87 -4.20
C LEU A 16 31.37 -9.70 -4.36
N LEU A 17 31.49 -11.02 -4.49
CA LEU A 17 30.37 -11.95 -4.55
C LEU A 17 29.53 -11.92 -3.26
N LEU A 18 30.19 -11.91 -2.10
CA LEU A 18 29.52 -11.79 -0.81
C LEU A 18 28.77 -10.46 -0.69
N LEU A 19 29.40 -9.34 -1.05
CA LEU A 19 28.76 -8.02 -1.03
C LEU A 19 27.58 -7.94 -2.00
N ALA A 20 27.73 -8.45 -3.23
CA ALA A 20 26.66 -8.49 -4.21
C ALA A 20 25.48 -9.35 -3.72
N SER A 21 25.77 -10.52 -3.14
CA SER A 21 24.73 -11.40 -2.59
C SER A 21 23.97 -10.74 -1.42
N SER A 22 24.68 -10.10 -0.49
CA SER A 22 24.07 -9.37 0.63
C SER A 22 23.23 -8.17 0.16
N PHE A 23 23.70 -7.46 -0.86
CA PHE A 23 22.94 -6.36 -1.48
C PHE A 23 21.67 -6.86 -2.16
N SER A 24 21.74 -7.99 -2.90
CA SER A 24 20.57 -8.62 -3.50
C SER A 24 19.57 -9.09 -2.45
N TYR A 25 20.00 -9.77 -1.38
CA TYR A 25 19.11 -10.21 -0.30
C TYR A 25 18.42 -9.04 0.40
N GLY A 26 19.13 -7.92 0.61
CA GLY A 26 18.54 -6.70 1.16
C GLY A 26 17.35 -6.20 0.33
N GLN A 27 17.47 -6.18 -1.01
CA GLN A 27 16.40 -5.73 -1.90
C GLN A 27 15.13 -6.60 -1.81
N PHE A 28 15.25 -7.90 -1.56
CA PHE A 28 14.10 -8.82 -1.48
C PHE A 28 13.30 -8.70 -0.16
N THR A 29 13.91 -8.25 0.93
CA THR A 29 13.23 -8.14 2.24
C THR A 29 12.36 -6.89 2.43
N PHE A 30 12.38 -5.92 1.50
CA PHE A 30 11.69 -4.63 1.68
C PHE A 30 10.35 -4.50 0.96
N PHE A 31 9.98 -5.42 0.06
CA PHE A 31 8.70 -5.33 -0.65
C PHE A 31 7.57 -5.94 0.21
N LYS A 32 7.13 -5.22 1.23
CA LYS A 32 5.84 -5.48 1.86
C LYS A 32 4.75 -4.76 1.04
N PRO A 33 3.64 -5.43 0.71
CA PRO A 33 2.50 -4.74 0.11
C PRO A 33 1.98 -3.69 1.09
N TYR A 34 1.50 -2.56 0.56
CA TYR A 34 0.79 -1.56 1.34
C TYR A 34 -0.54 -2.16 1.81
N GLU A 35 -0.79 -2.18 3.10
CA GLU A 35 -1.92 -2.87 3.73
C GLU A 35 -2.57 -1.97 4.78
N VAL A 36 -3.89 -1.79 4.67
CA VAL A 36 -4.71 -1.12 5.66
C VAL A 36 -5.82 -2.06 6.10
N GLU A 37 -5.95 -2.27 7.41
CA GLU A 37 -6.92 -3.19 7.99
C GLU A 37 -7.98 -2.41 8.76
N VAL A 38 -9.25 -2.71 8.50
CA VAL A 38 -10.38 -2.07 9.17
C VAL A 38 -11.43 -3.12 9.53
N THR A 39 -12.25 -2.83 10.52
CA THR A 39 -13.36 -3.70 10.94
C THR A 39 -14.67 -3.01 10.60
N SER A 40 -15.57 -3.69 9.90
CA SER A 40 -16.92 -3.21 9.62
C SER A 40 -17.90 -3.76 10.65
N ASP A 41 -18.77 -2.88 11.13
CA ASP A 41 -19.88 -3.25 11.98
C ASP A 41 -21.08 -3.75 11.17
N ILE A 42 -21.07 -3.54 9.84
CA ILE A 42 -22.09 -4.04 8.92
C ILE A 42 -21.80 -5.51 8.59
N PRO A 43 -22.78 -6.42 8.78
CA PRO A 43 -22.63 -7.79 8.33
C PRO A 43 -22.54 -7.85 6.81
N PHE A 44 -21.59 -8.63 6.27
CA PHE A 44 -21.43 -8.92 4.83
C PHE A 44 -22.59 -9.76 4.22
N GLY A 45 -23.82 -9.57 4.69
CA GLY A 45 -25.03 -10.21 4.20
C GLY A 45 -25.71 -9.38 3.11
N SER A 46 -26.82 -9.88 2.59
CA SER A 46 -27.59 -9.16 1.57
C SER A 46 -28.12 -7.84 2.13
N LEU A 47 -27.61 -6.71 1.61
CA LEU A 47 -28.04 -5.34 1.90
C LEU A 47 -29.43 -5.06 1.32
N THR A 48 -30.43 -5.81 1.77
CA THR A 48 -31.80 -5.76 1.23
C THR A 48 -32.58 -4.54 1.71
N SER A 49 -32.09 -3.86 2.77
CA SER A 49 -32.74 -2.66 3.30
C SER A 49 -32.01 -1.40 2.88
N GLU A 50 -32.78 -0.34 2.62
CA GLU A 50 -32.25 1.01 2.35
C GLU A 50 -31.38 1.53 3.50
N ILE A 51 -31.73 1.18 4.75
CA ILE A 51 -30.98 1.54 5.95
C ILE A 51 -29.58 0.92 5.92
N ASP A 52 -29.45 -0.34 5.51
CA ASP A 52 -28.16 -1.02 5.44
C ASP A 52 -27.29 -0.45 4.32
N GLN A 53 -27.90 -0.08 3.18
CA GLN A 53 -27.20 0.61 2.09
C GLN A 53 -26.69 2.00 2.51
N MET A 54 -27.51 2.76 3.24
CA MET A 54 -27.09 4.06 3.80
C MET A 54 -25.94 3.91 4.80
N ARG A 55 -26.01 2.92 5.70
CA ARG A 55 -24.93 2.61 6.64
C ARG A 55 -23.64 2.25 5.92
N LEU A 56 -23.71 1.41 4.89
CA LEU A 56 -22.54 1.05 4.09
C LEU A 56 -21.92 2.28 3.44
N GLY A 57 -22.74 3.17 2.86
CA GLY A 57 -22.25 4.41 2.30
C GLY A 57 -21.51 5.27 3.33
N LEU A 58 -22.03 5.38 4.56
CA LEU A 58 -21.36 6.13 5.63
C LEU A 58 -20.05 5.47 6.07
N GLU A 59 -20.00 4.14 6.20
CA GLU A 59 -18.76 3.43 6.54
C GLU A 59 -17.73 3.55 5.41
N ALA A 60 -18.14 3.41 4.15
CA ALA A 60 -17.25 3.57 2.99
C ALA A 60 -16.63 4.96 2.90
N GLN A 61 -17.37 6.01 3.28
CA GLN A 61 -16.80 7.37 3.40
C GLN A 61 -15.69 7.42 4.46
N GLN A 62 -15.90 6.78 5.61
CA GLN A 62 -14.87 6.72 6.67
C GLN A 62 -13.65 5.92 6.23
N TRP A 63 -13.85 4.76 5.61
CA TRP A 63 -12.77 3.92 5.09
C TRP A 63 -11.92 4.65 4.05
N SER A 64 -12.53 5.45 3.19
CA SER A 64 -11.81 6.26 2.20
C SER A 64 -10.84 7.24 2.88
N VAL A 65 -11.25 7.82 4.02
CA VAL A 65 -10.38 8.69 4.83
C VAL A 65 -9.27 7.88 5.51
N GLU A 66 -9.54 6.66 5.97
CA GLU A 66 -8.52 5.78 6.55
C GLU A 66 -7.45 5.37 5.53
N VAL A 67 -7.88 5.01 4.31
CA VAL A 67 -6.98 4.75 3.18
C VAL A 67 -6.09 5.95 2.90
N LEU A 68 -6.66 7.17 2.87
CA LEU A 68 -5.88 8.40 2.69
C LEU A 68 -4.84 8.60 3.79
N LYS A 69 -5.25 8.51 5.07
CA LYS A 69 -4.35 8.69 6.22
C LYS A 69 -3.21 7.69 6.20
N TYR A 70 -3.52 6.42 5.90
CA TYR A 70 -2.54 5.38 5.74
C TYR A 70 -1.56 5.72 4.62
N TRP A 71 -2.06 6.10 3.45
CA TRP A 71 -1.23 6.41 2.29
C TRP A 71 -0.27 7.58 2.54
N LEU A 72 -0.75 8.66 3.16
CA LEU A 72 0.09 9.80 3.54
C LEU A 72 1.20 9.38 4.50
N THR A 73 0.89 8.50 5.46
CA THR A 73 1.87 7.97 6.41
C THR A 73 2.96 7.15 5.70
N GLU A 74 2.60 6.32 4.73
CA GLU A 74 3.57 5.54 3.96
C GLU A 74 4.44 6.42 3.05
N MET A 75 3.87 7.45 2.44
CA MET A 75 4.64 8.44 1.66
C MET A 75 5.65 9.22 2.51
N GLN A 76 5.31 9.51 3.78
CA GLN A 76 6.25 10.14 4.71
C GLN A 76 7.41 9.21 5.10
N LYS A 77 7.14 7.92 5.30
CA LYS A 77 8.16 6.92 5.60
C LYS A 77 9.06 6.62 4.40
N ASN A 78 8.51 6.66 3.19
CA ASN A 78 9.20 6.33 1.96
C ASN A 78 9.01 7.44 0.89
N PRO A 79 9.86 8.48 0.89
CA PRO A 79 9.73 9.60 -0.06
C PRO A 79 10.03 9.21 -1.52
N PHE A 80 10.61 8.04 -1.74
CA PHE A 80 11.02 7.54 -3.06
C PHE A 80 9.94 6.72 -3.77
N ILE A 81 8.74 6.58 -3.19
CA ILE A 81 7.61 5.93 -3.86
C ILE A 81 7.33 6.66 -5.19
N THR A 82 7.21 5.89 -6.27
CA THR A 82 6.98 6.37 -7.64
C THR A 82 6.14 5.35 -8.41
N GLY A 83 5.55 5.77 -9.54
CA GLY A 83 4.70 4.90 -10.35
C GLY A 83 3.34 4.60 -9.71
N ASP A 84 2.58 3.73 -10.37
CA ASP A 84 1.30 3.24 -9.86
C ASP A 84 1.51 2.29 -8.68
N GLN A 85 0.69 2.47 -7.66
CA GLN A 85 0.74 1.70 -6.41
C GLN A 85 -0.61 1.07 -6.13
N LYS A 86 -0.63 0.11 -5.20
CA LYS A 86 -1.86 -0.53 -4.74
C LYS A 86 -1.82 -0.65 -3.23
N ILE A 87 -2.91 -0.26 -2.59
CA ILE A 87 -3.16 -0.45 -1.16
C ILE A 87 -4.14 -1.61 -1.03
N ASN A 88 -3.74 -2.67 -0.35
CA ASN A 88 -4.62 -3.76 -0.01
C ASN A 88 -5.50 -3.32 1.18
N PHE A 89 -6.72 -2.91 0.89
CA PHE A 89 -7.72 -2.62 1.91
C PHE A 89 -8.36 -3.92 2.39
N ILE A 90 -8.19 -4.22 3.66
CA ILE A 90 -8.62 -5.47 4.28
C ILE A 90 -9.76 -5.16 5.23
N LEU A 91 -10.95 -5.64 4.87
CA LEU A 91 -12.18 -5.46 5.64
C LEU A 91 -12.50 -6.73 6.42
N TYR A 92 -12.53 -6.64 7.73
CA TYR A 92 -12.99 -7.72 8.61
C TYR A 92 -14.45 -7.48 9.02
N ASP A 93 -15.23 -8.55 9.20
CA ASP A 93 -16.50 -8.43 9.93
C ASP A 93 -16.20 -8.14 11.41
N SER A 94 -17.18 -7.60 12.13
CA SER A 94 -17.08 -7.32 13.57
C SER A 94 -16.62 -8.53 14.42
N GLN A 95 -16.82 -9.76 13.94
CA GLN A 95 -16.37 -10.99 14.60
C GLN A 95 -15.06 -11.57 14.04
N LYS A 96 -14.41 -10.91 13.06
CA LYS A 96 -13.20 -11.35 12.35
C LYS A 96 -13.26 -12.76 11.75
N ARG A 97 -14.45 -13.25 11.46
CA ARG A 97 -14.70 -14.56 10.83
C ARG A 97 -14.62 -14.49 9.31
N ARG A 98 -14.83 -13.30 8.73
CA ARG A 98 -14.78 -13.06 7.29
C ARG A 98 -13.83 -11.91 7.00
N LYS A 99 -13.13 -12.02 5.87
CA LYS A 99 -12.20 -11.03 5.34
C LYS A 99 -12.53 -10.77 3.88
N ILE A 100 -12.68 -9.50 3.53
CA ILE A 100 -12.71 -9.04 2.14
C ILE A 100 -11.39 -8.28 1.89
N LEU A 101 -10.76 -8.54 0.76
CA LEU A 101 -9.57 -7.82 0.32
C LEU A 101 -9.91 -7.04 -0.94
N ILE A 102 -9.80 -5.72 -0.86
CA ILE A 102 -10.07 -4.80 -1.96
C ILE A 102 -8.76 -4.09 -2.32
N PRO A 103 -8.17 -4.35 -3.49
CA PRO A 103 -6.96 -3.66 -3.91
C PRO A 103 -7.32 -2.25 -4.42
N VAL A 104 -7.07 -1.23 -3.60
CA VAL A 104 -7.31 0.18 -3.96
C VAL A 104 -6.13 0.70 -4.80
N PRO A 105 -6.34 1.11 -6.05
CA PRO A 105 -5.28 1.65 -6.89
C PRO A 105 -4.91 3.08 -6.48
N VAL A 106 -3.61 3.38 -6.47
CA VAL A 106 -3.10 4.75 -6.34
C VAL A 106 -2.32 5.08 -7.61
N LYS A 107 -2.93 5.90 -8.46
CA LYS A 107 -2.35 6.32 -9.74
C LYS A 107 -1.10 7.17 -9.51
N GLU A 108 -0.11 7.05 -10.39
CA GLU A 108 1.14 7.81 -10.31
C GLU A 108 0.91 9.32 -10.20
N LYS A 109 -0.12 9.85 -10.87
CA LYS A 109 -0.50 11.28 -10.77
C LYS A 109 -0.74 11.71 -9.32
N ILE A 110 -1.42 10.87 -8.54
CA ILE A 110 -1.75 11.12 -7.13
C ILE A 110 -0.48 10.99 -6.28
N VAL A 111 0.32 9.95 -6.53
CA VAL A 111 1.61 9.74 -5.84
C VAL A 111 2.52 10.96 -6.02
N ARG A 112 2.57 11.55 -7.22
CA ARG A 112 3.35 12.77 -7.48
C ARG A 112 2.72 13.98 -6.79
N ALA A 113 1.41 14.17 -6.91
CA ALA A 113 0.70 15.30 -6.33
C ALA A 113 0.89 15.40 -4.80
N PHE A 114 0.73 14.28 -4.11
CA PHE A 114 0.76 14.22 -2.64
C PHE A 114 2.14 14.43 -2.03
N LYS A 115 3.22 14.52 -2.85
CA LYS A 115 4.55 14.93 -2.37
C LYS A 115 4.64 16.42 -2.08
N THR A 116 3.65 17.21 -2.50
CA THR A 116 3.60 18.66 -2.30
C THR A 116 2.28 19.05 -1.65
N GLU A 117 2.30 20.11 -0.85
CA GLU A 117 1.07 20.62 -0.21
C GLU A 117 0.04 21.09 -1.24
N ALA A 118 0.48 21.81 -2.28
CA ALA A 118 -0.40 22.31 -3.34
C ALA A 118 -1.06 21.14 -4.11
N GLY A 119 -0.27 20.14 -4.53
CA GLY A 119 -0.81 18.97 -5.23
C GLY A 119 -1.73 18.13 -4.34
N PHE A 120 -1.45 18.02 -3.03
CA PHE A 120 -2.38 17.41 -2.09
C PHE A 120 -3.71 18.16 -2.04
N GLN A 121 -3.70 19.48 -1.88
CA GLN A 121 -4.92 20.29 -1.84
C GLN A 121 -5.73 20.24 -3.14
N GLU A 122 -5.08 20.09 -4.28
CA GLU A 122 -5.75 19.95 -5.57
C GLU A 122 -6.42 18.58 -5.74
N HIS A 123 -5.77 17.51 -5.29
CA HIS A 123 -6.18 16.13 -5.60
C HIS A 123 -6.82 15.36 -4.44
N TYR A 124 -6.90 15.91 -3.22
CA TYR A 124 -7.43 15.15 -2.08
C TYR A 124 -8.90 14.76 -2.24
N ILE A 125 -9.75 15.64 -2.78
CA ILE A 125 -11.17 15.34 -3.04
C ILE A 125 -11.29 14.24 -4.08
N GLU A 126 -10.55 14.37 -5.19
CA GLU A 126 -10.53 13.36 -6.25
C GLU A 126 -10.15 11.99 -5.69
N PHE A 127 -9.09 11.92 -4.89
CA PHE A 127 -8.65 10.67 -4.28
C PHE A 127 -9.70 10.06 -3.36
N ILE A 128 -10.34 10.87 -2.50
CA ILE A 128 -11.38 10.39 -1.58
C ILE A 128 -12.60 9.88 -2.37
N SER A 129 -13.06 10.62 -3.38
CA SER A 129 -14.21 10.24 -4.20
C SER A 129 -13.94 8.98 -5.01
N GLU A 130 -12.79 8.88 -5.70
CA GLU A 130 -12.42 7.68 -6.45
C GLU A 130 -12.27 6.46 -5.53
N THR A 131 -11.71 6.64 -4.34
CA THR A 131 -11.56 5.54 -3.35
C THR A 131 -12.93 5.08 -2.84
N TYR A 132 -13.83 6.02 -2.55
CA TYR A 132 -15.18 5.72 -2.08
C TYR A 132 -15.96 4.88 -3.10
N GLU A 133 -15.98 5.33 -4.36
CA GLU A 133 -16.64 4.61 -5.44
C GLU A 133 -16.04 3.22 -5.63
N TRP A 134 -14.70 3.14 -5.66
CA TRP A 134 -13.99 1.87 -5.80
C TRP A 134 -14.31 0.87 -4.68
N LEU A 135 -14.38 1.33 -3.43
CA LEU A 135 -14.73 0.46 -2.30
C LEU A 135 -16.15 -0.07 -2.43
N LEU A 136 -17.12 0.78 -2.78
CA LEU A 136 -18.51 0.36 -2.94
C LEU A 136 -18.72 -0.62 -4.09
N GLU A 137 -18.00 -0.47 -5.19
CA GLU A 137 -18.08 -1.38 -6.34
C GLU A 137 -17.49 -2.78 -6.07
N ASN A 138 -16.64 -2.92 -5.04
CA ASN A 138 -15.86 -4.12 -4.78
C ASN A 138 -16.18 -4.80 -3.42
N ILE A 139 -17.28 -4.41 -2.77
CA ILE A 139 -17.86 -5.05 -1.57
C ILE A 139 -18.97 -6.02 -1.98
#